data_AF-A0A0R1W9X6-F1
#
_entry.id   AF-A0A0R1W9X6-F1
#
_cell.length_a   1.000
_cell.length_b   1.000
_cell.length_c   1.000
_cell.angle_alpha   90.00
_cell.angle_beta   90.00
_cell.angle_gamma   90.00
#
_symmetry.space_group_name_H-M   'P 1'
#
loop_
_entity.id
_entity.type
_entity.pdbx_description
1 polymer ?
#
loop_
_entity_poly.entity_id
_entity_poly.type
_entity_poly.pdbx_seq_one_letter_code
_entity_poly.pdbx_strand_id
1 'polypeptide(L)'
;MSESTTTEVIEAMKWQINHTHKQITSLKKAAKRVGDAEVLQVKGTLLKTYVNQIDPQKGYTILPDYNHPGKNLTIYLDGKKSIMENAEEYFHQYHRDKRGLDTIKQHLVQAEANLDKQIQRQANFNPGDEEQAKLIKKQLIDEDAIKTEVLHSSKAPEPAHPRRFYTTDKVLVEVGKNSVQNDHLTLTAKKDYYWMHVSELAGSHVVIHSVDPSEQTLLEAASLAAYYSKGRGLKQVPVDVLKVRQLHKPKGAKPGLVLFTGKADTLTVYPDGKMAEKLAEKK
;
A
#
# COMPACT_ATOMS: atom_id res chain seq x y z
N MET A 1 16.08 -13.74 36.72
CA MET A 1 17.07 -14.66 36.13
C MET A 1 17.22 -14.24 34.68
N SER A 2 18.38 -13.71 34.28
CA SER A 2 18.59 -13.27 32.90
C SER A 2 18.56 -14.51 32.00
N GLU A 3 17.63 -14.56 31.05
CA GLU A 3 17.72 -15.52 29.95
C GLU A 3 19.10 -15.39 29.30
N SER A 4 19.76 -16.52 29.05
CA SER A 4 20.98 -16.55 28.28
C SER A 4 20.69 -15.95 26.90
N THR A 5 21.55 -15.04 26.41
CA THR A 5 21.49 -14.46 25.06
C THR A 5 21.24 -15.53 23.98
N THR A 6 21.77 -16.74 24.19
CA THR A 6 21.58 -17.90 23.32
C THR A 6 20.12 -18.37 23.29
N THR A 7 19.45 -18.45 24.43
CA THR A 7 18.05 -18.87 24.53
C THR A 7 17.13 -17.88 23.81
N GLU A 8 17.33 -16.58 24.05
CA GLU A 8 16.58 -15.51 23.39
C GLU A 8 16.73 -15.56 21.86
N VAL A 9 17.96 -15.78 21.36
CA VAL A 9 18.24 -15.93 19.93
C VAL A 9 17.54 -17.16 19.34
N ILE A 10 17.55 -18.31 20.03
CA ILE A 10 16.87 -19.52 19.57
C ILE A 10 15.35 -19.29 19.45
N GLU A 11 14.75 -18.68 20.46
CA GLU A 11 13.31 -18.39 20.46
C GLU A 11 12.93 -17.38 19.38
N ALA A 12 13.75 -16.33 19.19
CA ALA A 12 13.56 -15.35 18.14
C ALA A 12 13.65 -15.96 16.74
N MET A 13 14.63 -16.83 16.48
CA MET A 13 14.72 -17.55 15.20
C MET A 13 13.49 -18.44 14.95
N LYS A 14 13.04 -19.19 15.96
CA LYS A 14 11.82 -20.01 15.87
C LYS A 14 10.59 -19.15 15.58
N TRP A 15 10.48 -18.01 16.27
CA TRP A 15 9.40 -17.06 16.05
C TRP A 15 9.42 -16.51 14.62
N GLN A 16 10.59 -16.10 14.12
CA GLN A 16 10.77 -15.53 12.79
C GLN A 16 10.35 -16.54 11.70
N ILE A 17 10.81 -17.79 11.81
CA ILE A 17 10.43 -18.88 10.90
C ILE A 17 8.92 -19.12 10.92
N ASN A 18 8.32 -19.20 12.10
CA ASN A 18 6.87 -19.39 12.25
C ASN A 18 6.07 -18.22 11.66
N HIS A 19 6.57 -16.99 11.82
CA HIS A 19 5.96 -15.79 11.25
C HIS A 19 5.99 -15.85 9.71
N THR A 20 7.15 -16.14 9.12
CA THR A 20 7.32 -16.28 7.67
C THR A 20 6.43 -17.40 7.12
N HIS A 21 6.32 -18.55 7.79
CA HIS A 21 5.40 -19.63 7.41
C HIS A 21 3.93 -19.19 7.37
N LYS A 22 3.47 -18.43 8.38
CA LYS A 22 2.12 -17.87 8.40
C LYS A 22 1.90 -16.89 7.25
N GLN A 23 2.90 -16.05 6.94
CA GLN A 23 2.87 -15.14 5.80
C GLN A 23 2.75 -15.90 4.47
N ILE A 24 3.59 -16.91 4.24
CA ILE A 24 3.53 -17.77 3.04
C ILE A 24 2.16 -18.43 2.92
N THR A 25 1.63 -18.97 4.03
CA THR A 25 0.30 -19.60 4.05
C THR A 25 -0.79 -18.60 3.66
N SER A 26 -0.73 -17.37 4.17
CA SER A 26 -1.67 -16.31 3.81
C SER A 26 -1.56 -15.91 2.35
N LEU A 27 -0.34 -15.78 1.81
CA LEU A 27 -0.10 -15.47 0.40
C LEU A 27 -0.60 -16.59 -0.52
N LYS A 28 -0.36 -17.86 -0.18
CA LYS A 28 -0.90 -19.02 -0.93
C LYS A 28 -2.43 -19.03 -0.92
N LYS A 29 -3.06 -18.70 0.21
CA LYS A 29 -4.53 -18.55 0.29
C LYS A 29 -5.02 -17.38 -0.56
N ALA A 30 -4.34 -16.23 -0.55
CA ALA A 30 -4.69 -15.07 -1.36
C ALA A 30 -4.58 -15.40 -2.86
N ALA A 31 -3.51 -16.08 -3.29
CA ALA A 31 -3.32 -16.51 -4.66
C ALA A 31 -4.44 -17.47 -5.14
N LYS A 32 -4.91 -18.38 -4.28
CA LYS A 32 -6.04 -19.26 -4.59
C LYS A 32 -7.40 -18.56 -4.63
N ARG A 33 -7.54 -17.43 -3.92
CA ARG A 33 -8.79 -16.65 -3.87
C ARG A 33 -8.98 -15.76 -5.08
N VAL A 34 -7.87 -15.28 -5.67
CA VAL A 34 -7.97 -14.73 -7.02
C VAL A 34 -8.37 -15.91 -7.89
N GLY A 35 -9.63 -15.91 -8.32
CA GLY A 35 -10.18 -16.96 -9.15
C GLY A 35 -9.45 -17.01 -10.49
N ASP A 36 -10.01 -17.77 -11.42
CA ASP A 36 -9.46 -17.83 -12.76
C ASP A 36 -9.64 -16.47 -13.47
N ALA A 37 -8.62 -15.63 -13.40
CA ALA A 37 -8.61 -14.33 -14.06
C ALA A 37 -8.83 -14.49 -15.57
N GLU A 38 -8.43 -15.63 -16.16
CA GLU A 38 -8.64 -15.91 -17.58
C GLU A 38 -10.13 -15.96 -17.93
N VAL A 39 -11.00 -16.39 -17.01
CA VAL A 39 -12.45 -16.34 -17.20
C VAL A 39 -12.93 -14.91 -17.44
N LEU A 40 -12.36 -13.90 -16.79
CA LEU A 40 -12.73 -12.50 -17.00
C LEU A 40 -12.34 -12.04 -18.42
N GLN A 41 -11.18 -12.46 -18.90
CA GLN A 41 -10.72 -12.19 -20.26
C GLN A 41 -11.64 -12.84 -21.31
N VAL A 42 -12.03 -14.10 -21.07
CA VAL A 42 -12.98 -14.82 -21.93
C VAL A 42 -14.32 -14.08 -21.97
N LYS A 43 -14.85 -13.67 -20.81
CA LYS A 43 -16.10 -12.89 -20.74
C LYS A 43 -16.02 -11.59 -21.54
N GLY A 44 -14.95 -10.81 -21.37
CA GLY A 44 -14.74 -9.57 -22.13
C GLY A 44 -14.66 -9.83 -23.64
N THR A 45 -13.97 -10.90 -24.05
CA THR A 45 -13.85 -11.30 -25.46
C THR A 45 -15.18 -11.70 -26.05
N LEU A 46 -15.94 -12.54 -25.34
CA LEU A 46 -17.27 -12.99 -25.77
C LEU A 46 -18.25 -11.82 -25.94
N LEU A 47 -18.24 -10.84 -25.03
CA LEU A 47 -19.08 -9.65 -25.17
C LEU A 47 -18.71 -8.82 -26.41
N LYS A 48 -17.41 -8.68 -26.73
CA LYS A 48 -16.97 -7.99 -27.97
C LYS A 48 -17.38 -8.77 -29.22
N THR A 49 -17.23 -10.09 -29.23
CA THR A 49 -17.54 -10.95 -30.38
C THR A 49 -19.04 -11.00 -30.68
N TYR A 50 -19.88 -11.13 -29.65
CA TYR A 50 -21.32 -11.32 -29.79
C TYR A 50 -22.13 -10.03 -29.60
N VAL A 51 -21.49 -8.85 -29.73
CA VAL A 51 -22.09 -7.54 -29.41
C VAL A 51 -23.48 -7.32 -30.01
N ASN A 52 -23.69 -7.74 -31.26
CA ASN A 52 -24.95 -7.56 -32.00
C ASN A 52 -26.04 -8.59 -31.64
N GLN A 53 -25.71 -9.62 -30.86
CA GLN A 53 -26.59 -10.73 -30.48
C GLN A 53 -27.02 -10.65 -29.01
N ILE A 54 -26.52 -9.66 -28.27
CA ILE A 54 -26.77 -9.51 -26.84
C ILE A 54 -27.89 -8.48 -26.64
N ASP A 55 -28.91 -8.88 -25.89
CA ASP A 55 -29.97 -7.99 -25.42
C ASP A 55 -29.51 -7.27 -24.14
N PRO A 56 -29.25 -5.95 -24.18
CA PRO A 56 -28.76 -5.21 -23.02
C PRO A 56 -29.79 -5.08 -21.90
N GLN A 57 -31.09 -5.28 -22.15
CA GLN A 57 -32.14 -5.11 -21.14
C GLN A 57 -32.25 -6.28 -20.17
N LYS A 58 -31.73 -7.46 -20.53
CA LYS A 58 -31.79 -8.66 -19.67
C LYS A 58 -30.85 -8.62 -18.46
N GLY A 59 -29.85 -7.72 -18.45
CA GLY A 59 -28.85 -7.63 -17.37
C GLY A 59 -27.87 -8.81 -17.29
N TYR A 60 -27.98 -9.79 -18.19
CA TYR A 60 -27.03 -10.88 -18.36
C TYR A 60 -27.15 -11.50 -19.76
N THR A 61 -26.11 -12.22 -20.19
CA THR A 61 -26.12 -13.05 -21.39
C THR A 61 -25.44 -14.40 -21.14
N ILE A 62 -25.79 -15.39 -21.95
CA ILE A 62 -25.24 -16.74 -21.90
C ILE A 62 -24.57 -17.00 -23.25
N LEU A 63 -23.25 -17.18 -23.25
CA LEU A 63 -22.45 -17.33 -24.47
C LEU A 63 -21.58 -18.59 -24.40
N PRO A 64 -21.27 -19.23 -25.54
CA PRO A 64 -20.45 -20.43 -25.56
C PRO A 64 -19.02 -20.13 -25.11
N ASP A 65 -18.50 -20.94 -24.20
CA ASP A 65 -17.11 -20.81 -23.72
C ASP A 65 -16.16 -21.46 -24.73
N TYR A 66 -15.33 -20.66 -25.40
CA TYR A 66 -14.36 -21.18 -26.36
C TYR A 66 -13.14 -21.84 -25.68
N ASN A 67 -12.89 -21.59 -24.38
CA ASN A 67 -11.86 -22.29 -23.61
C ASN A 67 -12.34 -23.65 -23.10
N HIS A 68 -13.66 -23.84 -23.00
CA HIS A 68 -14.27 -25.10 -22.55
C HIS A 68 -15.39 -25.54 -23.50
N PRO A 69 -15.05 -26.23 -24.60
CA PRO A 69 -16.03 -26.67 -25.60
C PRO A 69 -17.21 -27.42 -24.97
N GLY A 70 -18.44 -27.05 -25.35
CA GLY A 70 -19.68 -27.64 -24.83
C GLY A 70 -20.18 -27.03 -23.52
N LYS A 71 -19.47 -26.04 -22.95
CA LYS A 71 -19.95 -25.25 -21.81
C LYS A 71 -20.35 -23.85 -22.23
N ASN A 72 -21.26 -23.26 -21.46
CA ASN A 72 -21.66 -21.86 -21.61
C ASN A 72 -21.22 -21.05 -20.40
N LEU A 73 -20.85 -19.79 -20.64
CA LEU A 73 -20.55 -18.81 -19.61
C LEU A 73 -21.72 -17.84 -19.46
N THR A 74 -22.15 -17.65 -18.21
CA THR A 74 -23.07 -16.57 -17.87
C THR A 74 -22.27 -15.30 -17.58
N ILE A 75 -22.62 -14.23 -18.27
CA ILE A 75 -21.95 -12.93 -18.21
C ILE A 75 -22.99 -11.90 -17.77
N TYR A 76 -22.79 -11.31 -16.59
CA TYR A 76 -23.65 -10.25 -16.09
C TYR A 76 -23.29 -8.92 -16.72
N LEU A 77 -24.30 -8.09 -16.96
CA LEU A 77 -24.22 -6.80 -17.61
C LEU A 77 -24.75 -5.73 -16.66
N ASP A 78 -24.07 -4.59 -16.61
CA ASP A 78 -24.61 -3.37 -16.05
C ASP A 78 -25.50 -2.70 -17.12
N GLY A 79 -26.80 -2.61 -16.84
CA GLY A 79 -27.78 -2.02 -17.74
C GLY A 79 -27.61 -0.51 -17.97
N LYS A 80 -26.74 0.15 -17.21
CA LYS A 80 -26.36 1.56 -17.44
C LYS A 80 -25.21 1.73 -18.43
N LYS A 81 -24.56 0.63 -18.81
CA LYS A 81 -23.39 0.60 -19.70
C LYS A 81 -23.75 -0.08 -21.01
N SER A 82 -23.11 0.35 -22.10
CA SER A 82 -23.13 -0.38 -23.36
C SER A 82 -22.45 -1.75 -23.22
N ILE A 83 -22.69 -2.65 -24.18
CA ILE A 83 -22.04 -3.98 -24.20
C ILE A 83 -20.52 -3.85 -24.28
N MET A 84 -20.03 -2.87 -25.04
CA MET A 84 -18.58 -2.59 -25.16
C MET A 84 -17.98 -2.08 -23.86
N GLU A 85 -18.67 -1.20 -23.13
CA GLU A 85 -18.23 -0.74 -21.81
C GLU A 85 -18.27 -1.86 -20.76
N ASN A 86 -19.27 -2.74 -20.81
CA ASN A 86 -19.30 -3.94 -19.99
C ASN A 86 -18.10 -4.85 -20.29
N ALA A 87 -17.79 -5.08 -21.57
CA ALA A 87 -16.62 -5.86 -21.98
C ALA A 87 -15.32 -5.25 -21.45
N GLU A 88 -15.17 -3.93 -21.55
CA GLU A 88 -13.98 -3.23 -21.08
C GLU A 88 -13.84 -3.30 -19.56
N GLU A 89 -14.93 -3.25 -18.79
CA GLU A 89 -14.90 -3.48 -17.34
C GLU A 89 -14.36 -4.88 -17.00
N TYR A 90 -14.76 -5.93 -17.72
CA TYR A 90 -14.20 -7.27 -17.53
C TYR A 90 -12.70 -7.31 -17.84
N PHE A 91 -12.21 -6.59 -18.87
CA PHE A 91 -10.79 -6.47 -19.15
C PHE A 91 -10.03 -5.67 -18.07
N HIS A 92 -10.60 -4.58 -17.57
CA HIS A 92 -10.02 -3.83 -16.46
C HIS A 92 -9.90 -4.69 -15.21
N GLN A 93 -10.95 -5.45 -14.87
CA GLN A 93 -10.92 -6.40 -13.76
C GLN A 93 -9.86 -7.48 -13.98
N TYR A 94 -9.79 -8.07 -15.18
CA TYR A 94 -8.74 -9.02 -15.56
C TYR A 94 -7.33 -8.47 -15.32
N HIS A 95 -7.04 -7.26 -15.82
CA HIS A 95 -5.72 -6.65 -15.67
C HIS A 95 -5.41 -6.29 -14.21
N ARG A 96 -6.40 -5.88 -13.42
CA ARG A 96 -6.22 -5.68 -11.97
C ARG A 96 -5.89 -6.99 -11.27
N ASP A 97 -6.67 -8.04 -11.51
CA ASP A 97 -6.50 -9.35 -10.86
C ASP A 97 -5.19 -10.01 -11.27
N LYS A 98 -4.78 -9.89 -12.54
CA LYS A 98 -3.49 -10.37 -13.03
C LYS A 98 -2.32 -9.65 -12.36
N ARG A 99 -2.34 -8.30 -12.31
CA ARG A 99 -1.31 -7.52 -11.60
C ARG A 99 -1.24 -7.87 -10.12
N GLY A 100 -2.41 -8.06 -9.48
CA GLY A 100 -2.51 -8.51 -8.09
C GLY A 100 -1.86 -9.87 -7.89
N LEU A 101 -2.17 -10.84 -8.75
CA LEU A 101 -1.58 -12.18 -8.74
C LEU A 101 -0.06 -12.15 -8.93
N ASP A 102 0.44 -11.39 -9.88
CA ASP A 102 1.88 -11.27 -10.14
C ASP A 102 2.61 -10.69 -8.93
N THR A 103 2.03 -9.67 -8.29
CA THR A 103 2.55 -9.10 -7.04
C THR A 103 2.57 -10.13 -5.91
N ILE A 104 1.47 -10.89 -5.73
CA ILE A 104 1.40 -11.95 -4.73
C ILE A 104 2.46 -13.04 -4.99
N LYS A 105 2.65 -13.44 -6.25
CA LYS A 105 3.68 -14.42 -6.64
C LYS A 105 5.09 -13.91 -6.34
N GLN A 106 5.38 -12.65 -6.65
CA GLN A 106 6.68 -12.04 -6.32
C GLN A 106 6.94 -12.03 -4.81
N HIS A 107 5.95 -11.63 -4.02
CA HIS A 107 6.05 -11.66 -2.56
C HIS A 107 6.19 -13.09 -2.02
N LEU A 108 5.55 -14.07 -2.65
CA LEU A 108 5.68 -15.48 -2.29
C LEU A 108 7.11 -15.98 -2.48
N VAL A 109 7.69 -15.72 -3.66
CA VAL A 109 9.09 -16.09 -3.97
C VAL A 109 10.06 -15.46 -2.98
N GLN A 110 9.87 -14.17 -2.67
CA GLN A 110 10.71 -13.47 -1.68
C GLN A 110 10.56 -14.08 -0.27
N ALA A 111 9.33 -14.39 0.15
CA ALA A 111 9.07 -14.98 1.46
C ALA A 111 9.65 -16.40 1.57
N GLU A 112 9.55 -17.21 0.51
CA GLU A 112 10.14 -18.56 0.45
C GLU A 112 11.68 -18.51 0.48
N ALA A 113 12.30 -17.58 -0.24
CA ALA A 113 13.75 -17.36 -0.19
C ALA A 113 14.22 -16.88 1.20
N ASN A 114 13.45 -16.02 1.86
CA ASN A 114 13.76 -15.59 3.23
C ASN A 114 13.63 -16.74 4.23
N LEU A 115 12.61 -17.58 4.08
CA LEU A 115 12.42 -18.76 4.92
C LEU A 115 13.61 -19.73 4.80
N ASP A 116 14.08 -19.99 3.57
CA ASP A 116 15.25 -20.86 3.34
C ASP A 116 16.50 -20.31 4.05
N LYS A 117 16.77 -19.00 3.92
CA LYS A 117 17.86 -18.33 4.65
C LYS A 117 17.71 -18.45 6.17
N GLN A 118 16.50 -18.31 6.70
CA GLN A 118 16.21 -18.43 8.14
C GLN A 118 16.46 -19.86 8.64
N ILE A 119 16.06 -20.88 7.86
CA ILE A 119 16.31 -22.28 8.17
C ILE A 119 17.82 -22.58 8.14
N GLN A 120 18.54 -22.11 7.11
CA GLN A 120 20.00 -22.28 7.02
C GLN A 120 20.72 -21.60 8.19
N ARG A 121 20.30 -20.39 8.58
CA ARG A 121 20.83 -19.69 9.76
C ARG A 121 20.62 -20.51 11.03
N GLN A 122 19.41 -21.07 11.23
CA GLN A 122 19.10 -21.90 12.39
C GLN A 122 19.90 -23.21 12.38
N ALA A 123 20.10 -23.84 11.22
CA ALA A 123 20.87 -25.08 11.10
C ALA A 123 22.37 -24.89 11.36
N ASN A 124 22.92 -23.73 10.97
CA ASN A 124 24.34 -23.39 11.16
C ASN A 124 24.62 -22.70 12.50
N PHE A 125 23.61 -22.51 13.35
CA PHE A 125 23.78 -21.87 14.65
C PHE A 125 24.41 -22.83 15.65
N ASN A 126 25.53 -22.43 16.26
CA ASN A 126 26.15 -23.15 17.35
C ASN A 126 25.82 -22.46 18.69
N PRO A 127 24.98 -23.07 19.56
CA PRO A 127 24.62 -22.49 20.84
C PRO A 127 25.80 -22.26 21.80
N GLY A 128 26.93 -22.94 21.59
CA GLY A 128 28.14 -22.80 22.39
C GLY A 128 29.05 -21.63 21.96
N ASP A 129 28.73 -20.94 20.86
CA ASP A 129 29.48 -19.78 20.38
C ASP A 129 28.77 -18.48 20.77
N GLU A 130 29.23 -17.87 21.86
CA GLU A 130 28.64 -16.64 22.40
C GLU A 130 28.80 -15.43 21.47
N GLU A 131 29.88 -15.35 20.70
CA GLU A 131 30.10 -14.25 19.75
C GLU A 131 29.17 -14.38 18.55
N GLN A 132 28.95 -15.61 18.05
CA GLN A 132 27.95 -15.90 17.04
C GLN A 132 26.54 -15.54 17.53
N ALA A 133 26.19 -15.88 18.78
CA ALA A 133 24.90 -15.55 19.37
C ALA A 133 24.67 -14.03 19.45
N LYS A 134 25.67 -13.23 19.86
CA LYS A 134 25.58 -11.76 19.87
C LYS A 134 25.40 -11.17 18.47
N LEU A 135 26.14 -11.68 17.48
CA LEU A 135 26.02 -11.22 16.09
C LEU A 135 24.63 -11.49 15.52
N ILE A 136 24.12 -12.72 15.72
CA ILE A 136 22.79 -13.10 15.24
C ILE A 136 21.71 -12.30 15.99
N LYS A 137 21.86 -12.05 17.29
CA LYS A 137 20.95 -11.18 18.03
C LYS A 137 20.85 -9.80 17.38
N LYS A 138 21.98 -9.19 17.02
CA LYS A 138 22.00 -7.90 16.32
C LYS A 138 21.27 -7.97 14.96
N GLN A 139 21.53 -9.00 14.17
CA GLN A 139 20.84 -9.20 12.89
C GLN A 139 19.33 -9.37 13.07
N LEU A 140 18.89 -10.13 14.08
CA LEU A 140 17.47 -10.34 14.37
C LEU A 140 16.80 -9.07 14.89
N ILE A 141 17.53 -8.17 15.55
CA ILE A 141 17.03 -6.82 15.90
C ILE A 141 16.86 -5.98 14.64
N ASP A 142 17.86 -5.97 13.75
CA ASP A 142 17.81 -5.22 12.48
C ASP A 142 16.69 -5.73 11.54
N GLU A 143 16.32 -7.01 11.66
CA GLU A 143 15.23 -7.67 10.93
C GLU A 143 13.86 -7.61 11.65
N ASP A 144 13.74 -6.82 12.74
CA ASP A 144 12.53 -6.68 13.57
C ASP A 144 12.01 -8.00 14.21
N ALA A 145 12.84 -9.05 14.25
CA ALA A 145 12.51 -10.34 14.86
C ALA A 145 12.70 -10.35 16.39
N ILE A 146 13.65 -9.55 16.88
CA ILE A 146 13.78 -9.22 18.31
C ILE A 146 13.39 -7.77 18.47
N LYS A 147 12.28 -7.52 19.15
CA LYS A 147 11.99 -6.18 19.63
C LYS A 147 12.95 -5.91 20.77
N THR A 148 13.91 -5.02 20.55
CA THR A 148 14.57 -4.42 21.70
C THR A 148 13.48 -3.75 22.53
N GLU A 149 13.36 -4.13 23.80
CA GLU A 149 12.81 -3.19 24.77
C GLU A 149 13.73 -1.99 24.70
N VAL A 150 13.37 -1.02 23.86
CA VAL A 150 13.78 0.35 24.10
C VAL A 150 13.25 0.59 25.49
N LEU A 151 14.12 0.49 26.51
CA LEU A 151 13.85 1.03 27.82
C LEU A 151 13.23 2.38 27.51
N HIS A 152 11.94 2.50 27.78
CA HIS A 152 11.28 3.77 27.64
C HIS A 152 12.05 4.67 28.58
N SER A 153 13.00 5.43 28.02
CA SER A 153 13.34 6.71 28.58
C SER A 153 11.98 7.33 28.86
N SER A 154 11.72 7.60 30.12
CA SER A 154 10.51 8.28 30.59
C SER A 154 10.36 9.67 29.95
N LYS A 155 11.34 10.11 29.15
CA LYS A 155 11.07 11.03 28.05
C LYS A 155 10.39 10.29 26.91
N ALA A 156 9.08 10.50 26.80
CA ALA A 156 8.38 10.40 25.52
C ALA A 156 9.35 10.87 24.42
N PRO A 157 9.60 10.07 23.36
CA PRO A 157 10.36 10.58 22.24
C PRO A 157 9.66 11.88 21.85
N GLU A 158 10.36 13.01 21.94
CA GLU A 158 9.82 14.25 21.43
C GLU A 158 9.26 13.91 20.06
N PRO A 159 7.95 14.14 19.81
CA PRO A 159 7.39 13.77 18.53
C PRO A 159 8.22 14.51 17.51
N ALA A 160 9.06 13.78 16.77
CA ALA A 160 9.86 14.38 15.71
C ALA A 160 8.84 14.97 14.76
N HIS A 161 8.61 16.28 14.85
CA HIS A 161 7.48 16.93 14.23
C HIS A 161 7.45 16.56 12.73
N PRO A 162 6.25 16.42 12.13
CA PRO A 162 6.15 16.25 10.69
C PRO A 162 6.97 17.34 10.00
N ARG A 163 7.48 17.07 8.79
CA ARG A 163 8.21 18.11 8.04
C ARG A 163 7.25 19.28 7.82
N ARG A 164 7.67 20.48 8.22
CA ARG A 164 6.89 21.70 8.05
C ARG A 164 7.41 22.47 6.85
N PHE A 165 6.47 22.89 6.02
CA PHE A 165 6.70 23.74 4.88
C PHE A 165 5.74 24.92 4.97
N TYR A 166 6.15 26.06 4.45
CA TYR A 166 5.25 27.18 4.22
C TYR A 166 5.17 27.39 2.72
N THR A 167 3.95 27.35 2.17
CA THR A 167 3.72 27.67 0.76
C THR A 167 4.12 29.12 0.47
N THR A 168 4.15 29.48 -0.81
CA THR A 168 4.39 30.87 -1.21
C THR A 168 3.38 31.85 -0.58
N ASP A 169 2.15 31.38 -0.33
CA ASP A 169 1.09 32.13 0.36
C ASP A 169 1.20 32.10 1.89
N LYS A 170 2.31 31.58 2.43
CA LYS A 170 2.56 31.40 3.87
C LYS A 170 1.56 30.47 4.57
N VAL A 171 0.96 29.53 3.83
CA VAL A 171 0.11 28.48 4.41
C VAL A 171 1.00 27.35 4.91
N LEU A 172 0.76 26.91 6.15
CA LEU A 172 1.47 25.77 6.73
C LEU A 172 1.04 24.47 6.04
N VAL A 173 2.03 23.71 5.58
CA VAL A 173 1.88 22.36 5.04
C VAL A 173 2.74 21.40 5.85
N GLU A 174 2.14 20.34 6.36
CA GLU A 174 2.83 19.32 7.13
C GLU A 174 2.91 18.01 6.34
N VAL A 175 4.08 17.37 6.35
CA VAL A 175 4.35 16.11 5.65
C VAL A 175 4.88 15.07 6.63
N GLY A 176 4.17 13.94 6.76
CA GLY A 176 4.59 12.85 7.63
C GLY A 176 5.89 12.19 7.17
N LYS A 177 6.77 11.81 8.12
CA LYS A 177 8.06 11.16 7.79
C LYS A 177 7.98 9.64 7.76
N ASN A 178 7.00 9.06 8.44
CA ASN A 178 6.78 7.62 8.57
C ASN A 178 5.29 7.33 8.81
N SER A 179 4.91 6.05 8.81
CA SER A 179 3.51 5.64 8.92
C SER A 179 2.82 6.03 10.23
N VAL A 180 3.57 6.12 11.35
CA VAL A 180 3.03 6.56 12.64
C VAL A 180 2.73 8.06 12.63
N GLN A 181 3.61 8.86 12.02
CA GLN A 181 3.38 10.29 11.85
C GLN A 181 2.27 10.58 10.85
N ASN A 182 2.19 9.81 9.76
CA ASN A 182 1.10 9.92 8.79
C ASN A 182 -0.26 9.76 9.47
N ASP A 183 -0.40 8.76 10.34
CA ASP A 183 -1.61 8.57 11.14
C ASP A 183 -1.87 9.73 12.07
N HIS A 184 -0.87 10.13 12.86
CA HIS A 184 -1.02 11.22 13.80
C HIS A 184 -1.45 12.51 13.09
N LEU A 185 -0.76 12.85 11.99
CA LEU A 185 -1.04 14.02 11.18
C LEU A 185 -2.46 14.01 10.61
N THR A 186 -2.88 12.89 10.01
CA THR A 186 -4.22 12.78 9.42
C THR A 186 -5.34 12.78 10.47
N LEU A 187 -5.12 12.15 11.62
CA LEU A 187 -6.15 12.00 12.65
C LEU A 187 -6.30 13.25 13.53
N THR A 188 -5.24 14.05 13.69
CA THR A 188 -5.26 15.29 14.50
C THR A 188 -5.60 16.55 13.70
N ALA A 189 -5.50 16.51 12.37
CA ALA A 189 -5.86 17.63 11.51
C ALA A 189 -7.34 18.02 11.62
N LYS A 190 -7.63 19.30 11.41
CA LYS A 190 -9.02 19.80 11.36
C LYS A 190 -9.76 19.17 10.19
N LYS A 191 -11.04 18.87 10.40
CA LYS A 191 -11.88 18.15 9.43
C LYS A 191 -12.07 18.87 8.10
N ASP A 192 -12.00 20.20 8.10
CA ASP A 192 -12.14 21.04 6.90
C ASP A 192 -10.83 21.32 6.17
N TYR A 193 -9.69 20.85 6.70
CA TYR A 193 -8.40 20.96 6.03
C TYR A 193 -8.28 19.97 4.87
N TYR A 194 -7.36 20.27 3.97
CA TYR A 194 -7.05 19.43 2.83
C TYR A 194 -5.95 18.43 3.19
N TRP A 195 -6.13 17.21 2.70
CA TRP A 195 -5.20 16.10 2.79
C TRP A 195 -4.85 15.63 1.38
N MET A 196 -3.59 15.27 1.19
CA MET A 196 -3.07 14.79 -0.07
C MET A 196 -2.19 13.56 0.09
N HIS A 197 -2.26 12.68 -0.90
CA HIS A 197 -1.42 11.49 -1.02
C HIS A 197 -1.33 11.06 -2.48
N VAL A 198 -0.21 10.44 -2.85
CA VAL A 198 -0.03 9.96 -4.23
C VAL A 198 -0.98 8.82 -4.56
N SER A 199 -1.71 8.93 -5.67
CA SER A 199 -2.65 7.89 -6.07
C SER A 199 -1.91 6.59 -6.41
N GLU A 200 -2.40 5.46 -5.91
CA GLU A 200 -1.90 4.10 -6.19
C GLU A 200 -0.45 3.78 -5.72
N LEU A 201 0.29 4.74 -5.18
CA LEU A 201 1.69 4.58 -4.76
C LEU A 201 1.88 4.77 -3.26
N ALA A 202 2.93 4.16 -2.71
CA ALA A 202 3.32 4.43 -1.32
C ALA A 202 3.94 5.83 -1.22
N GLY A 203 3.49 6.61 -0.22
CA GLY A 203 3.95 7.98 -0.02
C GLY A 203 3.56 8.56 1.33
N SER A 204 4.06 9.76 1.59
CA SER A 204 3.80 10.51 2.82
C SER A 204 2.42 11.14 2.80
N HIS A 205 1.76 11.22 3.95
CA HIS A 205 0.54 12.03 4.08
C HIS A 205 0.92 13.49 4.15
N VAL A 206 0.22 14.33 3.38
CA VAL A 206 0.40 15.78 3.37
C VAL A 206 -0.88 16.44 3.82
N VAL A 207 -0.81 17.36 4.78
CA VAL A 207 -1.96 18.14 5.25
C VAL A 207 -1.69 19.63 5.07
N ILE A 208 -2.60 20.31 4.40
CA ILE A 208 -2.59 21.77 4.21
C ILE A 208 -3.46 22.37 5.31
N HIS A 209 -2.88 23.23 6.14
CA HIS A 209 -3.58 23.88 7.25
C HIS A 209 -4.39 25.09 6.78
N SER A 210 -5.26 24.90 5.78
CA SER A 210 -6.19 25.91 5.26
C SER A 210 -7.52 25.26 4.89
N VAL A 211 -8.60 26.02 5.05
CA VAL A 211 -9.97 25.62 4.67
C VAL A 211 -10.27 26.00 3.21
N ASP A 212 -9.55 26.97 2.67
CA ASP A 212 -9.69 27.47 1.31
C ASP A 212 -8.29 27.81 0.74
N PRO A 213 -7.48 26.80 0.41
CA PRO A 213 -6.16 27.02 -0.16
C PRO A 213 -6.26 27.54 -1.60
N SER A 214 -5.34 28.42 -1.98
CA SER A 214 -5.18 28.83 -3.38
C SER A 214 -4.78 27.64 -4.26
N GLU A 215 -5.01 27.75 -5.57
CA GLU A 215 -4.54 26.75 -6.54
C GLU A 215 -3.02 26.55 -6.46
N GLN A 216 -2.28 27.64 -6.25
CA GLN A 216 -0.83 27.57 -6.08
C GLN A 216 -0.44 26.76 -4.83
N THR A 217 -1.10 26.99 -3.70
CA THR A 217 -0.87 26.23 -2.46
C THR A 217 -1.20 24.74 -2.65
N LEU A 218 -2.25 24.42 -3.40
CA LEU A 218 -2.60 23.04 -3.73
C LEU A 218 -1.51 22.36 -4.58
N LEU A 219 -1.00 23.04 -5.61
CA LEU A 219 0.05 22.51 -6.48
C LEU A 219 1.37 22.31 -5.74
N GLU A 220 1.78 23.26 -4.90
CA GLU A 220 2.99 23.16 -4.08
C GLU A 220 2.89 21.99 -3.09
N ALA A 221 1.76 21.84 -2.39
CA ALA A 221 1.52 20.73 -1.48
C ALA A 221 1.48 19.37 -2.19
N ALA A 222 0.85 19.31 -3.37
CA ALA A 222 0.83 18.10 -4.18
C ALA A 222 2.24 17.73 -4.66
N SER A 223 3.06 18.70 -5.06
CA SER A 223 4.47 18.45 -5.43
C SER A 223 5.27 17.88 -4.26
N LEU A 224 5.03 18.37 -3.03
CA LEU A 224 5.62 17.79 -1.81
C LEU A 224 5.16 16.35 -1.60
N ALA A 225 3.88 16.03 -1.80
CA ALA A 225 3.36 14.66 -1.70
C ALA A 225 4.05 13.73 -2.72
N ALA A 226 4.18 14.19 -3.96
CA ALA A 226 4.86 13.46 -5.03
C ALA A 226 6.36 13.25 -4.72
N TYR A 227 7.05 14.28 -4.22
CA TYR A 227 8.46 14.22 -3.87
C TYR A 227 8.76 13.28 -2.69
N TYR A 228 7.91 13.27 -1.66
CA TYR A 228 8.03 12.37 -0.50
C TYR A 228 7.28 11.05 -0.69
N SER A 229 7.28 10.53 -1.92
CA SER A 229 6.68 9.25 -2.29
C SER A 229 7.60 8.36 -3.12
N LYS A 230 7.13 7.15 -3.42
CA LYS A 230 7.75 6.26 -4.42
C LYS A 230 7.67 6.82 -5.85
N GLY A 231 6.82 7.81 -6.10
CA GLY A 231 6.70 8.52 -7.38
C GLY A 231 7.79 9.57 -7.64
N ARG A 232 8.71 9.83 -6.70
CA ARG A 232 9.74 10.88 -6.81
C ARG A 232 10.57 10.86 -8.11
N GLY A 233 10.79 9.68 -8.69
CA GLY A 233 11.56 9.52 -9.94
C GLY A 233 10.73 9.63 -11.23
N LEU A 234 9.42 9.79 -11.13
CA LEU A 234 8.52 9.89 -12.28
C LEU A 234 8.46 11.32 -12.80
N LYS A 235 8.17 11.48 -14.10
CA LYS A 235 7.97 12.81 -14.70
C LYS A 235 6.75 13.50 -14.11
N GLN A 236 5.63 12.80 -14.01
CA GLN A 236 4.39 13.31 -13.42
C GLN A 236 3.81 12.24 -12.51
N VAL A 237 3.20 12.68 -11.41
CA VAL A 237 2.59 11.81 -10.41
C VAL A 237 1.18 12.31 -10.12
N PRO A 238 0.15 11.45 -10.23
CA PRO A 238 -1.19 11.78 -9.76
C PRO A 238 -1.22 11.82 -8.23
N VAL A 239 -1.83 12.86 -7.68
CA VAL A 239 -2.00 13.09 -6.24
C VAL A 239 -3.48 13.25 -5.96
N ASP A 240 -4.02 12.41 -5.09
CA ASP A 240 -5.38 12.51 -4.60
C ASP A 240 -5.49 13.67 -3.61
N VAL A 241 -6.54 14.46 -3.75
CA VAL A 241 -6.86 15.63 -2.95
C VAL A 241 -8.23 15.41 -2.31
N LEU A 242 -8.26 15.40 -0.99
CA LEU A 242 -9.44 15.09 -0.20
C LEU A 242 -9.52 16.04 1.00
N LYS A 243 -10.71 16.24 1.57
CA LYS A 243 -10.83 16.86 2.89
C LYS A 243 -10.60 15.82 3.97
N VAL A 244 -9.99 16.21 5.10
CA VAL A 244 -9.73 15.32 6.24
C VAL A 244 -11.02 14.68 6.77
N ARG A 245 -12.17 15.35 6.68
CA ARG A 245 -13.49 14.78 7.02
C ARG A 245 -13.89 13.54 6.23
N GLN A 246 -13.37 13.38 5.01
CA GLN A 246 -13.67 12.22 4.16
C GLN A 246 -12.86 10.99 4.58
N LEU A 247 -11.81 11.18 5.39
CA LEU A 247 -10.88 10.15 5.81
C LEU A 247 -11.36 9.49 7.10
N HIS A 248 -11.26 8.17 7.15
CA HIS A 248 -11.44 7.40 8.36
C HIS A 248 -10.41 6.27 8.44
N LYS A 249 -10.01 5.94 9.67
CA LYS A 249 -9.13 4.82 9.95
C LYS A 249 -9.95 3.66 10.52
N PRO A 250 -9.96 2.47 9.87
CA PRO A 250 -10.59 1.29 10.44
C PRO A 250 -9.97 0.88 11.78
N LYS A 251 -10.79 0.40 12.72
CA LYS A 251 -10.29 -0.09 14.02
C LYS A 251 -9.33 -1.27 13.79
N GLY A 252 -8.14 -1.19 14.39
CA GLY A 252 -7.09 -2.22 14.25
C GLY A 252 -6.27 -2.14 12.95
N ALA A 253 -6.50 -1.15 12.09
CA ALA A 253 -5.68 -0.94 10.91
C ALA A 253 -4.22 -0.60 11.27
N LYS A 254 -3.29 -1.10 10.43
CA LYS A 254 -1.86 -0.79 10.53
C LYS A 254 -1.64 0.73 10.44
N PRO A 255 -0.57 1.27 11.06
CA PRO A 255 -0.25 2.67 10.92
C PRO A 255 -0.06 3.10 9.46
N GLY A 256 -0.54 4.30 9.12
CA GLY A 256 -0.51 4.90 7.79
C GLY A 256 -1.67 4.48 6.89
N LEU A 257 -2.51 3.51 7.28
CA LEU A 257 -3.65 3.09 6.47
C LEU A 257 -4.87 3.96 6.78
N VAL A 258 -5.31 4.72 5.78
CA VAL A 258 -6.55 5.51 5.81
C VAL A 258 -7.44 5.12 4.64
N LEU A 259 -8.75 5.10 4.88
CA LEU A 259 -9.76 4.92 3.85
C LEU A 259 -10.53 6.24 3.69
N PHE A 260 -10.97 6.55 2.48
CA PHE A 260 -11.77 7.73 2.21
C PHE A 260 -13.13 7.38 1.64
N THR A 261 -14.06 8.33 1.73
CA THR A 261 -15.41 8.21 1.19
C THR A 261 -15.71 9.37 0.23
N GLY A 262 -16.55 9.09 -0.78
CA GLY A 262 -16.90 10.05 -1.82
C GLY A 262 -15.88 10.11 -2.96
N LYS A 263 -15.87 11.23 -3.68
CA LYS A 263 -14.94 11.48 -4.79
C LYS A 263 -13.66 12.12 -4.22
N ALA A 264 -12.52 11.65 -4.72
CA ALA A 264 -11.23 12.33 -4.60
C ALA A 264 -11.02 13.13 -5.88
N ASP A 265 -10.55 14.38 -5.73
CA ASP A 265 -10.02 15.12 -6.87
C ASP A 265 -8.58 14.66 -7.10
N THR A 266 -8.10 14.65 -8.34
CA THR A 266 -6.74 14.21 -8.65
C THR A 266 -5.98 15.35 -9.35
N LEU A 267 -4.83 15.73 -8.79
CA LEU A 267 -3.90 16.68 -9.37
C LEU A 267 -2.67 15.96 -9.89
N THR A 268 -2.33 16.17 -11.15
CA THR A 268 -1.11 15.62 -11.75
C THR A 268 0.01 16.64 -11.64
N VAL A 269 1.07 16.30 -10.90
CA VAL A 269 2.16 17.23 -10.57
C VAL A 269 3.54 16.63 -10.82
N TYR A 270 4.54 17.50 -10.94
CA TYR A 270 5.95 17.12 -11.04
C TYR A 270 6.57 17.09 -9.63
N PRO A 271 7.32 16.03 -9.25
CA PRO A 271 8.10 16.04 -8.02
C PRO A 271 9.26 17.04 -8.12
N ASP A 272 9.24 18.13 -7.33
CA ASP A 272 10.29 19.14 -7.34
C ASP A 272 11.03 19.23 -5.99
N GLY A 273 12.26 18.71 -5.98
CA GLY A 273 13.12 18.77 -4.80
C GLY A 273 13.67 20.16 -4.48
N LYS A 274 13.89 21.01 -5.49
CA LYS A 274 14.37 22.38 -5.28
C LYS A 274 13.27 23.24 -4.67
N MET A 275 12.03 23.07 -5.14
CA MET A 275 10.86 23.67 -4.50
C MET A 275 10.72 23.21 -3.05
N ALA A 276 10.82 21.90 -2.79
CA ALA A 276 10.71 21.37 -1.44
C ALA A 276 11.75 21.97 -0.48
N GLU A 277 12.99 22.14 -0.92
CA GLU A 277 14.05 22.81 -0.13
C GLU A 277 13.75 24.29 0.12
N LYS A 278 13.19 25.00 -0.86
CA LYS A 278 12.85 26.42 -0.74
C LYS A 278 11.70 26.67 0.25
N LEU A 279 10.69 25.80 0.24
CA LEU A 279 9.49 25.92 1.09
C LEU A 279 9.71 25.37 2.50
N ALA A 280 10.79 24.63 2.74
CA ALA A 280 11.07 24.04 4.04
C ALA A 280 11.22 25.13 5.12
N GLU A 281 10.61 24.90 6.28
CA GLU A 281 10.80 25.75 7.45
C GLU A 281 12.30 25.78 7.80
N LYS A 282 12.91 26.97 7.68
CA LYS A 282 14.30 27.16 8.08
C LYS A 282 14.37 27.17 9.60
N LYS A 283 15.19 26.28 10.15
CA LYS A 283 15.54 26.28 11.58
C LYS A 283 16.37 27.49 11.95
#